data_AF-A0A925QSM2-F1
#
_entry.id   AF-A0A925QSM2-F1
#
_cell.length_a   1.000
_cell.length_b   1.000
_cell.length_c   1.000
_cell.angle_alpha   90.00
_cell.angle_beta   90.00
_cell.angle_gamma   90.00
#
_symmetry.space_group_name_H-M   'P 1'
#
loop_
_entity.id
_entity.type
_entity.pdbx_description
1 polymer ?
#
loop_
_entity_poly.entity_id
_entity_poly.type
_entity_poly.pdbx_seq_one_letter_code
_entity_poly.pdbx_strand_id
1 'polypeptide(L)'
;MVNAGVDVWIDRNEIDPLDNFPDRIREGLAHSHALLAWYSPEYVESSYCQKELTAAWICSQGLTRDVASRIFVLNPETGVAHIALGDIGRQNYLDAPKDWTSASVCIEAICQKLSVLSGDFASLRQFKMPEWHPFPRQGSTRFTGRLRELWRIHTGLNPVGISDHENPHVMVQLTGLGGIGKSLLATEYAKRFGAAYPGGIHWLRAYGFDSDKPMDAEARERERQGQIEHLALRHGLPVRDKDFREIERDLGRKLGGGEAYLWIVDDLPVSLDQEQGFIGWSAPSSNGRTLITTRSQEYAGLGVTVEVDVLEPAPALTLLTQERKPQTEQEWRDAEGLTEDLGRHALALDVAGHLLLRTKSFAALRDKVIRNDSDPLGDLVGDLIGQLPGGHEKSIVTTLLSSVRLLGQEGLNALRLSCELHGPTPIPRRLAKVAFGSAFALSEQDAERYVTRAVNQLEIHSLATVFMGGVIANAFSVHALTRYTMRHGDPFKDQALKLRESASAIEINGSYLLQAKLVVCGKRARF
;
A
#
# COMPACT_ATOMS: atom_id res chain seq x y z
N MET A 1 -20.35 30.78 -12.15
CA MET A 1 -21.19 30.07 -11.16
C MET A 1 -22.21 31.01 -10.51
N VAL A 2 -21.82 32.00 -9.69
CA VAL A 2 -22.77 32.94 -9.05
C VAL A 2 -23.69 33.65 -10.04
N ASN A 3 -23.16 34.20 -11.14
CA ASN A 3 -23.97 34.83 -12.20
C ASN A 3 -24.95 33.87 -12.90
N ALA A 4 -24.74 32.55 -12.78
CA ALA A 4 -25.63 31.52 -13.31
C ALA A 4 -26.65 31.03 -12.27
N GLY A 5 -26.76 31.73 -11.12
CA GLY A 5 -27.70 31.40 -10.05
C GLY A 5 -27.26 30.25 -9.14
N VAL A 6 -26.00 29.83 -9.21
CA VAL A 6 -25.46 28.80 -8.33
C VAL A 6 -24.87 29.45 -7.08
N ASP A 7 -25.36 29.03 -5.91
CA ASP A 7 -24.76 29.39 -4.63
C ASP A 7 -23.44 28.62 -4.46
N VAL A 8 -22.36 29.33 -4.15
CA VAL A 8 -21.01 28.76 -4.10
C VAL A 8 -20.34 29.13 -2.80
N TRP A 9 -20.06 28.11 -2.01
CA TRP A 9 -19.30 28.24 -0.77
C TRP A 9 -17.79 28.11 -1.04
N ILE A 10 -16.99 29.09 -0.61
CA ILE A 10 -15.51 29.06 -0.68
C ILE A 10 -14.92 29.55 0.64
N ASP A 11 -14.07 28.73 1.25
CA ASP A 11 -13.39 28.97 2.53
C ASP A 11 -12.76 30.37 2.66
N ARG A 12 -12.04 30.83 1.63
CA ARG A 12 -11.32 32.11 1.62
C ARG A 12 -12.19 33.36 1.76
N ASN A 13 -13.48 33.26 1.44
CA ASN A 13 -14.38 34.42 1.40
C ASN A 13 -15.38 34.44 2.57
N GLU A 14 -15.47 33.35 3.33
CA GLU A 14 -16.58 33.12 4.27
C GLU A 14 -16.15 32.78 5.71
N ILE A 15 -14.84 32.65 5.97
CA ILE A 15 -14.32 32.34 7.30
C ILE A 15 -13.61 33.57 7.87
N ASP A 16 -14.12 34.10 8.98
CA ASP A 16 -13.42 35.10 9.78
C ASP A 16 -12.09 34.49 10.30
N PRO A 17 -10.94 35.17 10.20
CA PRO A 17 -9.66 34.67 10.71
C PRO A 17 -9.67 34.24 12.19
N LEU A 18 -10.65 34.70 12.99
CA LEU A 18 -10.79 34.36 14.41
C LEU A 18 -11.66 33.12 14.67
N ASP A 19 -12.32 32.57 13.64
CA ASP A 19 -13.19 31.40 13.79
C ASP A 19 -12.42 30.08 13.88
N ASN A 20 -13.08 29.05 14.45
CA ASN A 20 -12.60 27.68 14.38
C ASN A 20 -12.72 27.15 12.93
N PHE A 21 -11.64 27.34 12.18
CA PHE A 21 -11.55 27.07 10.74
C PHE A 21 -12.02 25.65 10.36
N PRO A 22 -11.60 24.56 11.04
CA PRO A 22 -12.14 23.21 10.79
C PRO A 22 -13.66 23.05 10.96
N ASP A 23 -14.26 23.68 11.98
CA ASP A 23 -15.70 23.53 12.23
C ASP A 23 -16.52 24.33 11.21
N ARG A 24 -16.03 25.50 10.79
CA ARG A 24 -16.64 26.28 9.70
C ARG A 24 -16.60 25.55 8.36
N ILE A 25 -15.48 24.91 8.02
CA ILE A 25 -15.39 24.07 6.82
C ILE A 25 -16.41 22.93 6.89
N ARG A 26 -16.53 22.27 8.05
CA ARG A 26 -17.52 21.19 8.23
C ARG A 26 -18.95 21.70 8.02
N GLU A 27 -19.28 22.88 8.54
CA GLU A 27 -20.62 23.47 8.41
C GLU A 27 -20.92 23.90 6.97
N GLY A 28 -19.95 24.53 6.29
CA GLY A 28 -20.08 24.91 4.87
C GLY A 28 -20.28 23.70 3.97
N LEU A 29 -19.49 22.63 4.19
CA LEU A 29 -19.71 21.35 3.52
C LEU A 29 -21.08 20.77 3.86
N ALA A 30 -21.53 20.82 5.11
CA ALA A 30 -22.81 20.25 5.54
C ALA A 30 -24.02 20.90 4.85
N HIS A 31 -23.91 22.16 4.46
CA HIS A 31 -24.94 22.87 3.68
C HIS A 31 -24.78 22.71 2.15
N SER A 32 -23.70 22.08 1.70
CA SER A 32 -23.43 21.87 0.29
C SER A 32 -24.15 20.64 -0.26
N HIS A 33 -24.59 20.71 -1.52
CA HIS A 33 -25.25 19.60 -2.20
C HIS A 33 -24.27 18.72 -3.01
N ALA A 34 -23.13 19.31 -3.38
CA ALA A 34 -22.08 18.70 -4.16
C ALA A 34 -20.73 19.35 -3.83
N LEU A 35 -19.63 18.66 -4.12
CA LEU A 35 -18.28 19.15 -4.03
C LEU A 35 -17.70 19.37 -5.43
N LEU A 36 -17.12 20.54 -5.68
CA LEU A 36 -16.32 20.83 -6.88
C LEU A 36 -14.84 20.89 -6.49
N ALA A 37 -14.08 19.87 -6.87
CA ALA A 37 -12.65 19.79 -6.60
C ALA A 37 -11.83 20.33 -7.79
N TRP A 38 -11.05 21.38 -7.55
CA TRP A 38 -9.97 21.77 -8.47
C TRP A 38 -8.78 20.83 -8.25
N TYR A 39 -8.71 19.77 -9.04
CA TYR A 39 -7.88 18.61 -8.75
C TYR A 39 -6.51 18.73 -9.42
N SER A 40 -5.64 19.59 -8.87
CA SER A 40 -4.22 19.71 -9.26
C SER A 40 -3.33 18.71 -8.52
N PRO A 41 -2.04 18.57 -8.89
CA PRO A 41 -1.08 17.81 -8.08
C PRO A 41 -1.01 18.27 -6.61
N GLU A 42 -1.10 19.57 -6.34
CA GLU A 42 -1.08 20.12 -4.98
C GLU A 42 -2.36 19.79 -4.19
N TYR A 43 -3.50 19.63 -4.89
CA TYR A 43 -4.74 19.17 -4.28
C TYR A 43 -4.57 17.75 -3.68
N VAL A 44 -3.84 16.89 -4.38
CA VAL A 44 -3.49 15.52 -3.93
C VAL A 44 -2.68 15.55 -2.63
N GLU A 45 -1.76 16.51 -2.51
CA GLU A 45 -0.85 16.64 -1.36
C GLU A 45 -1.51 17.29 -0.14
N SER A 46 -2.56 18.09 -0.35
CA SER A 46 -3.24 18.81 0.73
C SER A 46 -4.11 17.90 1.61
N SER A 47 -3.68 17.70 2.86
CA SER A 47 -4.46 16.92 3.83
C SER A 47 -5.85 17.49 4.13
N TYR A 48 -6.07 18.79 3.93
CA TYR A 48 -7.38 19.43 4.11
C TYR A 48 -8.31 19.07 2.95
N CYS A 49 -7.86 19.28 1.71
CA CYS A 49 -8.61 18.91 0.51
C CYS A 49 -9.02 17.42 0.54
N GLN A 50 -8.12 16.54 0.99
CA GLN A 50 -8.43 15.12 1.13
C GLN A 50 -9.50 14.82 2.19
N LYS A 51 -9.51 15.55 3.32
CA LYS A 51 -10.54 15.39 4.35
C LYS A 51 -11.91 15.84 3.85
N GLU A 52 -11.97 16.98 3.16
CA GLU A 52 -13.22 17.53 2.60
C GLU A 52 -13.79 16.60 1.53
N LEU A 53 -12.94 16.10 0.63
CA LEU A 53 -13.31 15.14 -0.39
C LEU A 53 -13.82 13.82 0.20
N THR A 54 -13.13 13.29 1.21
CA THR A 54 -13.55 12.08 1.92
C THR A 54 -14.90 12.28 2.61
N ALA A 55 -15.09 13.43 3.25
CA ALA A 55 -16.33 13.79 3.94
C ALA A 55 -17.52 13.88 2.98
N ALA A 56 -17.35 14.59 1.87
CA ALA A 56 -18.36 14.72 0.82
C ALA A 56 -18.71 13.35 0.19
N TRP A 57 -17.71 12.50 -0.01
CA TRP A 57 -17.90 11.14 -0.53
C TRP A 57 -18.74 10.28 0.40
N ILE A 58 -18.39 10.22 1.70
CA ILE A 58 -19.12 9.42 2.70
C ILE A 58 -20.58 9.90 2.81
N CYS A 59 -20.82 11.22 2.75
CA CYS A 59 -22.19 11.74 2.76
C CYS A 59 -22.96 11.38 1.51
N SER A 60 -22.30 11.47 0.35
CA SER A 60 -22.90 11.09 -0.93
C SER A 60 -23.31 9.62 -0.97
N GLN A 61 -22.55 8.72 -0.33
CA GLN A 61 -22.92 7.30 -0.17
C GLN A 61 -24.23 7.10 0.59
N GLY A 62 -24.52 7.93 1.60
CA GLY A 62 -25.79 7.88 2.32
C GLY A 62 -26.98 8.47 1.55
N LEU A 63 -26.72 9.28 0.52
CA LEU A 63 -27.76 10.02 -0.22
C LEU A 63 -28.11 9.36 -1.55
N THR A 64 -27.16 8.69 -2.20
CA THR A 64 -27.35 8.20 -3.57
C THR A 64 -26.48 6.98 -3.86
N ARG A 65 -26.97 6.12 -4.76
CA ARG A 65 -26.16 5.03 -5.34
C ARG A 65 -25.17 5.53 -6.37
N ASP A 66 -25.35 6.71 -6.96
CA ASP A 66 -24.34 7.32 -7.83
C ASP A 66 -23.58 8.38 -7.03
N VAL A 67 -22.64 7.93 -6.19
CA VAL A 67 -21.80 8.81 -5.36
C VAL A 67 -21.13 9.90 -6.19
N ALA A 68 -20.69 9.52 -7.40
CA ALA A 68 -19.99 10.41 -8.30
C ALA A 68 -20.87 11.59 -8.72
N SER A 69 -22.20 11.43 -8.85
CA SER A 69 -23.14 12.53 -9.19
C SER A 69 -22.99 13.81 -8.36
N ARG A 70 -22.39 13.74 -7.16
CA ARG A 70 -22.19 14.86 -6.23
C ARG A 70 -20.73 15.29 -6.08
N ILE A 71 -19.80 14.64 -6.78
CA ILE A 71 -18.37 14.95 -6.74
C ILE A 71 -17.93 15.31 -8.16
N PHE A 72 -17.67 16.59 -8.39
CA PHE A 72 -17.21 17.13 -9.66
C PHE A 72 -15.72 17.44 -9.58
N VAL A 73 -14.98 17.06 -10.61
CA VAL A 73 -13.53 17.27 -10.68
C VAL A 73 -13.24 18.17 -11.86
N LEU A 74 -12.62 19.32 -11.59
CA LEU A 74 -11.99 20.15 -12.61
C LEU A 74 -10.52 19.80 -12.69
N ASN A 75 -10.08 19.33 -13.84
CA ASN A 75 -8.69 18.95 -14.07
C ASN A 75 -7.91 20.09 -14.74
N PRO A 76 -6.99 20.77 -14.04
CA PRO A 76 -6.14 21.79 -14.65
C PRO A 76 -5.04 21.20 -15.54
N GLU A 77 -4.75 19.90 -15.41
CA GLU A 77 -3.67 19.24 -16.12
C GLU A 77 -4.13 18.63 -17.45
N THR A 78 -3.18 18.37 -18.35
CA THR A 78 -3.45 17.72 -19.64
C THR A 78 -3.68 16.21 -19.53
N GLY A 79 -3.26 15.60 -18.42
CA GLY A 79 -3.42 14.17 -18.14
C GLY A 79 -4.28 13.92 -16.90
N VAL A 80 -4.64 12.66 -16.66
CA VAL A 80 -5.45 12.24 -15.49
C VAL A 80 -4.67 11.37 -14.51
N ALA A 81 -3.36 11.18 -14.73
CA ALA A 81 -2.55 10.26 -13.94
C ALA A 81 -2.47 10.67 -12.45
N HIS A 82 -2.52 11.97 -12.16
CA HIS A 82 -2.54 12.50 -10.78
C HIS A 82 -3.90 12.34 -10.10
N ILE A 83 -4.98 12.09 -10.85
CA ILE A 83 -6.32 11.89 -10.28
C ILE A 83 -6.38 10.51 -9.62
N ALA A 84 -6.45 10.50 -8.29
CA ALA A 84 -6.33 9.29 -7.47
C ALA A 84 -7.70 8.68 -7.11
N LEU A 85 -8.80 9.17 -7.68
CA LEU A 85 -10.18 8.91 -7.25
C LEU A 85 -10.83 7.64 -7.82
N GLY A 86 -10.03 6.63 -8.20
CA GLY A 86 -10.55 5.33 -8.62
C GLY A 86 -11.67 5.40 -9.67
N ASP A 87 -12.81 4.78 -9.35
CA ASP A 87 -13.97 4.56 -10.22
C ASP A 87 -14.89 5.78 -10.42
N ILE A 88 -14.45 7.01 -10.10
CA ILE A 88 -15.18 8.19 -10.59
C ILE A 88 -15.22 8.10 -12.12
N GLY A 89 -16.43 7.95 -12.66
CA GLY A 89 -16.65 7.85 -14.09
C GLY A 89 -16.10 9.08 -14.82
N ARG A 90 -15.51 8.87 -16.00
CA ARG A 90 -14.92 9.94 -16.81
C ARG A 90 -15.85 11.13 -17.03
N GLN A 91 -17.17 10.90 -17.02
CA GLN A 91 -18.17 11.96 -17.15
C GLN A 91 -18.09 13.04 -16.04
N ASN A 92 -17.39 12.78 -14.94
CA ASN A 92 -17.23 13.71 -13.82
C ASN A 92 -15.89 14.44 -13.81
N TYR A 93 -15.02 14.11 -14.77
CA TYR A 93 -13.81 14.85 -15.04
C TYR A 93 -14.12 15.87 -16.13
N LEU A 94 -14.11 17.14 -15.75
CA LEU A 94 -14.18 18.25 -16.69
C LEU A 94 -12.79 18.86 -16.80
N ASP A 95 -12.36 19.17 -18.01
CA ASP A 95 -11.15 19.97 -18.20
C ASP A 95 -11.37 21.35 -17.58
N ALA A 96 -10.39 21.84 -16.82
CA ALA A 96 -10.47 23.17 -16.26
C ALA A 96 -10.53 24.19 -17.40
N PRO A 97 -11.46 25.17 -17.33
CA PRO A 97 -11.64 26.12 -18.41
C PRO A 97 -10.40 27.03 -18.56
N LYS A 98 -9.98 27.26 -19.81
CA LYS A 98 -8.82 28.10 -20.16
C LYS A 98 -9.22 29.50 -20.61
N ASP A 99 -10.49 29.68 -20.94
CA ASP A 99 -11.09 30.93 -21.41
C ASP A 99 -12.56 31.02 -20.98
N TRP A 100 -13.20 32.16 -21.25
CA TRP A 100 -14.60 32.39 -20.88
C TRP A 100 -15.60 31.50 -21.62
N THR A 101 -15.29 31.09 -22.85
CA THR A 101 -16.15 30.23 -23.65
C THR A 101 -16.20 28.83 -23.05
N SER A 102 -15.04 28.24 -22.79
CA SER A 102 -14.91 26.95 -22.09
C SER A 102 -15.45 27.01 -20.66
N ALA A 103 -15.29 28.14 -19.96
CA ALA A 103 -15.88 28.34 -18.64
C ALA A 103 -17.41 28.30 -18.68
N SER A 104 -18.03 28.94 -19.68
CA SER A 104 -19.50 28.96 -19.82
C SER A 104 -20.05 27.55 -20.04
N VAL A 105 -19.44 26.76 -20.92
CA VAL A 105 -19.80 25.36 -21.17
C VAL A 105 -19.64 24.51 -19.89
N CYS A 106 -18.54 24.70 -19.16
CA CYS A 106 -18.30 23.99 -17.91
C CYS A 106 -19.35 24.34 -16.84
N ILE A 107 -19.70 25.63 -16.72
CA ILE A 107 -20.73 26.10 -15.79
C ILE A 107 -22.10 25.49 -16.15
N GLU A 108 -22.48 25.51 -17.42
CA GLU A 108 -23.74 24.90 -17.89
C GLU A 108 -23.82 23.41 -17.55
N ALA A 109 -22.75 22.66 -17.80
CA ALA A 109 -22.68 21.23 -17.47
C ALA A 109 -22.83 20.98 -15.96
N ILE A 110 -22.19 21.80 -15.12
CA ILE A 110 -22.31 21.70 -13.67
C ILE A 110 -23.74 22.06 -13.22
N CYS A 111 -24.32 23.15 -13.72
CA CYS A 111 -25.69 23.56 -13.40
C CYS A 111 -26.70 22.47 -13.76
N GLN A 112 -26.54 21.81 -14.91
CA GLN A 112 -27.40 20.70 -15.31
C GLN A 112 -27.35 19.55 -14.30
N LYS A 113 -26.14 19.17 -13.86
CA LYS A 113 -25.97 18.11 -12.85
C LYS A 113 -26.51 18.52 -11.48
N LEU A 114 -26.32 19.78 -11.06
CA LEU A 114 -26.83 20.29 -9.79
C LEU A 114 -28.36 20.32 -9.74
N SER A 115 -29.03 20.61 -10.85
CA SER A 115 -30.50 20.79 -10.89
C SER A 115 -31.30 19.53 -10.54
N VAL A 116 -30.67 18.35 -10.61
CA VAL A 116 -31.30 17.06 -10.29
C VAL A 116 -30.93 16.54 -8.90
N LEU A 117 -30.03 17.22 -8.17
CA LEU A 117 -29.64 16.81 -6.83
C LEU A 117 -30.71 17.21 -5.80
N SER A 118 -30.92 16.35 -4.81
CA SER A 118 -31.84 16.60 -3.68
C SER A 118 -31.17 16.26 -2.36
N GLY A 119 -31.27 17.13 -1.36
CA GLY A 119 -30.58 16.96 -0.07
C GLY A 119 -29.11 17.39 -0.10
N ASP A 120 -28.67 17.90 1.04
CA ASP A 120 -27.33 18.41 1.32
C ASP A 120 -26.48 17.36 2.07
N PHE A 121 -25.24 17.70 2.39
CA PHE A 121 -24.37 16.88 3.23
C PHE A 121 -24.63 17.07 4.73
N ALA A 122 -25.88 17.33 5.16
CA ALA A 122 -26.19 17.61 6.57
C ALA A 122 -25.79 16.48 7.53
N SER A 123 -25.68 15.24 7.04
CA SER A 123 -25.20 14.08 7.81
C SER A 123 -23.77 14.26 8.33
N LEU A 124 -22.96 15.16 7.74
CA LEU A 124 -21.64 15.55 8.27
C LEU A 124 -21.70 16.01 9.74
N ARG A 125 -22.79 16.64 10.16
CA ARG A 125 -22.97 17.10 11.55
C ARG A 125 -23.07 15.94 12.54
N GLN A 126 -23.42 14.76 12.05
CA GLN A 126 -23.57 13.55 12.85
C GLN A 126 -22.33 12.65 12.81
N PHE A 127 -21.28 13.04 12.07
CA PHE A 127 -20.05 12.25 11.99
C PHE A 127 -19.42 12.15 13.36
N LYS A 128 -19.39 10.93 13.89
CA LYS A 128 -18.67 10.59 15.12
C LYS A 128 -17.37 9.92 14.76
N MET A 129 -16.33 10.21 15.53
CA MET A 129 -15.12 9.40 15.46
C MET A 129 -15.49 7.98 15.88
N PRO A 130 -15.20 6.96 15.07
CA PRO A 130 -15.57 5.60 15.40
C PRO A 130 -14.80 5.15 16.64
N GLU A 131 -15.41 4.30 17.45
CA GLU A 131 -14.70 3.63 18.53
C GLU A 131 -13.70 2.63 17.95
N TRP A 132 -12.53 2.55 18.55
CA TRP A 132 -11.49 1.61 18.14
C TRP A 132 -11.37 0.49 19.16
N HIS A 133 -11.44 -0.75 18.69
CA HIS A 133 -11.26 -1.95 19.49
C HIS A 133 -9.99 -2.67 19.05
N PRO A 134 -9.04 -2.96 19.98
CA PRO A 134 -9.11 -2.66 21.41
C PRO A 134 -8.78 -1.21 21.79
N PHE A 135 -8.04 -0.48 20.94
CA PHE A 135 -7.64 0.91 21.15
C PHE A 135 -7.25 1.60 19.83
N PRO A 136 -7.29 2.95 19.76
CA PRO A 136 -6.87 3.70 18.58
C PRO A 136 -5.40 3.46 18.24
N ARG A 137 -5.07 3.37 16.95
CA ARG A 137 -3.70 3.25 16.46
C ARG A 137 -3.11 4.61 16.11
N GLN A 138 -1.81 4.77 16.37
CA GLN A 138 -1.08 5.95 15.94
C GLN A 138 -0.82 5.88 14.44
N GLY A 139 -1.10 6.99 13.76
CA GLY A 139 -0.74 7.16 12.34
C GLY A 139 0.68 7.68 12.22
N SER A 140 1.03 8.21 11.05
CA SER A 140 2.33 8.84 10.83
C SER A 140 2.17 10.22 10.20
N THR A 141 2.87 11.22 10.75
CA THR A 141 3.02 12.55 10.14
C THR A 141 3.90 12.52 8.88
N ARG A 142 4.51 11.37 8.59
CA ARG A 142 5.45 11.10 7.49
C ARG A 142 4.82 10.25 6.39
N PHE A 143 3.53 9.95 6.52
CA PHE A 143 2.79 9.18 5.53
C PHE A 143 2.59 10.00 4.25
N THR A 144 3.09 9.48 3.12
CA THR A 144 3.05 10.16 1.82
C THR A 144 2.83 9.19 0.66
N GLY A 145 2.33 9.68 -0.48
CA GLY A 145 2.31 8.96 -1.75
C GLY A 145 1.35 7.77 -1.87
N ARG A 146 0.33 7.66 -1.00
CA ARG A 146 -0.59 6.50 -0.97
C ARG A 146 -2.06 6.83 -1.19
N LEU A 147 -2.34 7.98 -1.78
CA LEU A 147 -3.73 8.43 -1.93
C LEU A 147 -4.53 7.49 -2.86
N ARG A 148 -3.92 7.00 -3.94
CA ARG A 148 -4.58 6.09 -4.88
C ARG A 148 -4.95 4.78 -4.20
N GLU A 149 -4.06 4.22 -3.40
CA GLU A 149 -4.31 3.01 -2.63
C GLU A 149 -5.39 3.23 -1.57
N LEU A 150 -5.39 4.36 -0.86
CA LEU A 150 -6.46 4.71 0.09
C LEU A 150 -7.85 4.71 -0.57
N TRP A 151 -7.99 5.30 -1.76
CA TRP A 151 -9.25 5.30 -2.50
C TRP A 151 -9.61 3.93 -3.05
N ARG A 152 -8.64 3.15 -3.56
CA ARG A 152 -8.89 1.77 -3.99
C ARG A 152 -9.39 0.89 -2.84
N ILE A 153 -8.87 1.09 -1.62
CA ILE A 153 -9.40 0.43 -0.42
C ILE A 153 -10.83 0.88 -0.18
N HIS A 154 -11.09 2.19 -0.19
CA HIS A 154 -12.42 2.71 0.09
C HIS A 154 -13.47 2.16 -0.87
N THR A 155 -13.20 2.21 -2.17
CA THR A 155 -14.11 1.71 -3.21
C THR A 155 -14.28 0.20 -3.15
N GLY A 156 -13.20 -0.56 -2.88
CA GLY A 156 -13.28 -2.00 -2.71
C GLY A 156 -14.10 -2.43 -1.49
N LEU A 157 -14.06 -1.66 -0.40
CA LEU A 157 -14.86 -1.91 0.80
C LEU A 157 -16.29 -1.37 0.72
N ASN A 158 -16.57 -0.46 -0.20
CA ASN A 158 -17.87 0.19 -0.37
C ASN A 158 -18.27 0.20 -1.85
N PRO A 159 -18.50 -0.99 -2.45
CA PRO A 159 -18.83 -1.09 -3.87
C PRO A 159 -20.14 -0.37 -4.17
N VAL A 160 -20.11 0.43 -5.23
CA VAL A 160 -21.22 1.27 -5.65
C VAL A 160 -22.24 0.43 -6.45
N GLY A 161 -23.52 0.49 -6.08
CA GLY A 161 -24.61 -0.08 -6.90
C GLY A 161 -24.96 -1.55 -6.66
N ILE A 162 -24.19 -2.28 -5.85
CA ILE A 162 -24.54 -3.63 -5.39
C ILE A 162 -25.36 -3.50 -4.11
N SER A 163 -26.47 -4.23 -3.99
CA SER A 163 -27.19 -4.25 -2.71
C SER A 163 -26.35 -4.99 -1.67
N ASP A 164 -26.30 -4.52 -0.41
CA ASP A 164 -25.58 -5.20 0.68
C ASP A 164 -26.01 -6.68 0.87
N HIS A 165 -27.12 -7.08 0.24
CA HIS A 165 -27.65 -8.43 0.22
C HIS A 165 -27.02 -9.36 -0.84
N GLU A 166 -26.33 -8.83 -1.86
CA GLU A 166 -25.75 -9.62 -2.97
C GLU A 166 -24.30 -10.06 -2.71
N ASN A 167 -23.59 -9.44 -1.76
CA ASN A 167 -22.24 -9.87 -1.38
C ASN A 167 -22.04 -9.76 0.15
N PRO A 168 -22.35 -10.82 0.92
CA PRO A 168 -22.36 -10.77 2.38
C PRO A 168 -20.96 -10.62 3.01
N HIS A 169 -19.87 -10.68 2.24
CA HIS A 169 -18.51 -10.56 2.76
C HIS A 169 -17.65 -9.67 1.85
N VAL A 170 -17.82 -8.36 1.97
CA VAL A 170 -16.97 -7.41 1.26
C VAL A 170 -15.57 -7.40 1.88
N MET A 171 -14.56 -7.64 1.05
CA MET A 171 -13.18 -7.78 1.49
C MET A 171 -12.19 -7.09 0.56
N VAL A 172 -11.24 -6.39 1.17
CA VAL A 172 -10.04 -5.86 0.51
C VAL A 172 -8.79 -6.44 1.16
N GLN A 173 -7.82 -6.79 0.33
CA GLN A 173 -6.52 -7.30 0.76
C GLN A 173 -5.40 -6.37 0.30
N LEU A 174 -4.54 -5.97 1.23
CA LEU A 174 -3.31 -5.24 0.97
C LEU A 174 -2.16 -6.24 0.86
N THR A 175 -1.60 -6.38 -0.33
CA THR A 175 -0.46 -7.27 -0.61
C THR A 175 0.79 -6.44 -0.93
N GLY A 176 1.96 -7.07 -0.88
CA GLY A 176 3.23 -6.40 -1.22
C GLY A 176 4.37 -6.75 -0.27
N LEU A 177 5.56 -6.20 -0.56
CA LEU A 177 6.81 -6.53 0.14
C LEU A 177 6.77 -6.19 1.64
N GLY A 178 7.53 -6.91 2.46
CA GLY A 178 7.71 -6.60 3.88
C GLY A 178 8.30 -5.21 4.09
N GLY A 179 7.70 -4.38 4.95
CA GLY A 179 8.16 -3.00 5.20
C GLY A 179 7.71 -1.95 4.18
N ILE A 180 6.87 -2.31 3.20
CA ILE A 180 6.37 -1.36 2.18
C ILE A 180 5.32 -0.36 2.71
N GLY A 181 4.79 -0.60 3.91
CA GLY A 181 3.83 0.29 4.59
C GLY A 181 2.38 -0.19 4.67
N LYS A 182 2.08 -1.48 4.40
CA LYS A 182 0.69 -2.02 4.42
C LYS A 182 -0.06 -1.77 5.74
N SER A 183 0.54 -2.09 6.89
CA SER A 183 -0.08 -1.90 8.21
C SER A 183 -0.33 -0.41 8.51
N LEU A 184 0.59 0.46 8.10
CA LEU A 184 0.43 1.92 8.21
C LEU A 184 -0.66 2.44 7.27
N LEU A 185 -0.74 1.91 6.05
CA LEU A 185 -1.80 2.23 5.08
C LEU A 185 -3.19 1.85 5.62
N ALA A 186 -3.34 0.66 6.20
CA ALA A 186 -4.58 0.24 6.86
C ALA A 186 -4.94 1.15 8.05
N THR A 187 -3.93 1.58 8.83
CA THR A 187 -4.12 2.53 9.94
C THR A 187 -4.60 3.89 9.43
N GLU A 188 -3.94 4.44 8.41
CA GLU A 188 -4.31 5.72 7.80
C GLU A 188 -5.67 5.66 7.11
N TYR A 189 -6.02 4.54 6.49
CA TYR A 189 -7.35 4.30 5.95
C TYR A 189 -8.43 4.40 7.04
N ALA A 190 -8.29 3.62 8.12
CA ALA A 190 -9.25 3.62 9.21
C ALA A 190 -9.40 4.98 9.89
N LYS A 191 -8.31 5.78 9.95
CA LYS A 191 -8.36 7.15 10.49
C LYS A 191 -9.05 8.13 9.56
N ARG A 192 -8.83 8.03 8.25
CA ARG A 192 -9.35 9.00 7.26
C ARG A 192 -10.80 8.69 6.87
N PHE A 193 -11.13 7.41 6.72
CA PHE A 193 -12.44 6.93 6.29
C PHE A 193 -13.28 6.39 7.45
N GLY A 194 -12.83 6.55 8.70
CA GLY A 194 -13.50 5.98 9.88
C GLY A 194 -14.96 6.40 10.05
N ALA A 195 -15.35 7.58 9.56
CA ALA A 195 -16.74 8.04 9.59
C ALA A 195 -17.68 7.17 8.73
N ALA A 196 -17.17 6.38 7.79
CA ALA A 196 -17.94 5.39 7.04
C ALA A 196 -18.30 4.15 7.88
N TYR A 197 -17.76 4.03 9.09
CA TYR A 197 -17.87 2.84 9.95
C TYR A 197 -18.37 3.21 11.36
N PRO A 198 -19.62 3.70 11.49
CA PRO A 198 -20.15 4.12 12.79
C PRO A 198 -20.26 2.99 13.82
N GLY A 199 -20.28 1.73 13.39
CA GLY A 199 -20.23 0.54 14.25
C GLY A 199 -18.85 0.26 14.86
N GLY A 200 -17.83 1.02 14.49
CA GLY A 200 -16.48 0.95 15.06
C GLY A 200 -15.43 0.35 14.14
N ILE A 201 -14.19 0.42 14.60
CA ILE A 201 -13.00 -0.18 13.97
C ILE A 201 -12.51 -1.31 14.87
N HIS A 202 -12.52 -2.54 14.37
CA HIS A 202 -12.08 -3.75 15.09
C HIS A 202 -10.78 -4.22 14.47
N TRP A 203 -9.70 -4.24 15.26
CA TRP A 203 -8.38 -4.59 14.76
C TRP A 203 -7.84 -5.86 15.41
N LEU A 204 -7.49 -6.83 14.58
CA LEU A 204 -6.85 -8.09 14.97
C LEU A 204 -5.44 -8.17 14.39
N ARG A 205 -4.54 -8.78 15.15
CA ARG A 205 -3.17 -9.11 14.72
C ARG A 205 -3.09 -10.60 14.48
N ALA A 206 -2.69 -10.99 13.27
CA ALA A 206 -2.57 -12.39 12.87
C ALA A 206 -1.14 -12.94 13.03
N TYR A 207 -0.14 -12.08 13.28
CA TYR A 207 1.25 -12.46 13.58
C TYR A 207 1.83 -13.45 12.55
N GLY A 208 1.55 -13.21 11.27
CA GLY A 208 1.97 -14.10 10.19
C GLY A 208 3.46 -14.05 9.91
N PHE A 209 4.08 -12.88 10.08
CA PHE A 209 5.48 -12.62 9.76
C PHE A 209 6.21 -11.87 10.88
N ASP A 210 5.78 -12.08 12.14
CA ASP A 210 6.40 -11.48 13.30
C ASP A 210 7.65 -12.26 13.74
N SER A 211 8.81 -11.66 13.54
CA SER A 211 10.12 -12.22 13.91
C SER A 211 10.29 -12.44 15.41
N ASP A 212 9.65 -11.60 16.23
CA ASP A 212 9.92 -11.53 17.68
C ASP A 212 8.98 -12.46 18.45
N LYS A 213 7.85 -12.80 17.82
CA LYS A 213 6.86 -13.75 18.32
C LYS A 213 6.51 -14.75 17.20
N PRO A 214 7.44 -15.63 16.79
CA PRO A 214 7.15 -16.65 15.80
C PRO A 214 6.08 -17.60 16.33
N MET A 215 5.04 -17.84 15.53
CA MET A 215 3.91 -18.69 15.90
C MET A 215 3.71 -19.82 14.88
N ASP A 216 3.49 -21.02 15.40
CA ASP A 216 2.85 -22.09 14.63
C ASP A 216 1.33 -21.85 14.49
N ALA A 217 0.65 -22.72 13.76
CA ALA A 217 -0.78 -22.58 13.49
C ALA A 217 -1.63 -22.64 14.77
N GLU A 218 -1.30 -23.52 15.72
CA GLU A 218 -2.06 -23.69 16.96
C GLU A 218 -1.89 -22.51 17.92
N ALA A 219 -0.68 -21.98 18.07
CA ALA A 219 -0.42 -20.77 18.85
C ALA A 219 -1.13 -19.56 18.25
N ARG A 220 -1.15 -19.45 16.92
CA ARG A 220 -1.85 -18.37 16.22
C ARG A 220 -3.37 -18.46 16.40
N GLU A 221 -3.94 -19.65 16.32
CA GLU A 221 -5.37 -19.84 16.57
C GLU A 221 -5.74 -19.49 18.02
N ARG A 222 -4.91 -19.87 19.01
CA ARG A 222 -5.11 -19.43 20.41
C ARG A 222 -5.07 -17.92 20.56
N GLU A 223 -4.16 -17.23 19.87
CA GLU A 223 -4.09 -15.77 19.86
C GLU A 223 -5.32 -15.14 19.18
N ARG A 224 -5.84 -15.74 18.11
CA ARG A 224 -7.10 -15.32 17.49
C ARG A 224 -8.24 -15.44 18.47
N GLN A 225 -8.39 -16.59 19.13
CA GLN A 225 -9.46 -16.85 20.09
C GLN A 225 -9.42 -15.84 21.24
N GLY A 226 -8.25 -15.60 21.84
CA GLY A 226 -8.10 -14.61 22.90
C GLY A 226 -8.46 -13.18 22.47
N GLN A 227 -8.15 -12.78 21.23
CA GLN A 227 -8.55 -11.48 20.69
C GLN A 227 -10.07 -11.39 20.50
N ILE A 228 -10.72 -12.44 20.00
CA ILE A 228 -12.18 -12.50 19.82
C ILE A 228 -12.91 -12.48 21.17
N GLU A 229 -12.44 -13.24 22.17
CA GLU A 229 -12.97 -13.21 23.54
C GLU A 229 -12.85 -11.81 24.15
N HIS A 230 -11.71 -11.14 23.94
CA HIS A 230 -11.53 -9.76 24.40
C HIS A 230 -12.52 -8.80 23.73
N LEU A 231 -12.76 -8.94 22.43
CA LEU A 231 -13.77 -8.16 21.71
C LEU A 231 -15.18 -8.44 22.24
N ALA A 232 -15.53 -9.70 22.49
CA ALA A 232 -16.81 -10.07 23.07
C ALA A 232 -17.04 -9.39 24.43
N LEU A 233 -16.03 -9.41 25.31
CA LEU A 233 -16.07 -8.71 26.60
C LEU A 233 -16.25 -7.20 26.44
N ARG A 234 -15.55 -6.56 25.48
CA ARG A 234 -15.69 -5.12 25.18
C ARG A 234 -17.12 -4.76 24.72
N HIS A 235 -17.78 -5.68 24.03
CA HIS A 235 -19.17 -5.53 23.60
C HIS A 235 -20.21 -5.97 24.65
N GLY A 236 -19.75 -6.25 25.88
CA GLY A 236 -20.60 -6.62 27.01
C GLY A 236 -21.15 -8.05 26.93
N LEU A 237 -20.52 -8.92 26.15
CA LEU A 237 -20.94 -10.32 26.00
C LEU A 237 -20.21 -11.21 27.01
N PRO A 238 -20.89 -12.19 27.63
CA PRO A 238 -20.25 -13.13 28.54
C PRO A 238 -19.39 -14.13 27.76
N VAL A 239 -18.17 -14.36 28.23
CA VAL A 239 -17.23 -15.36 27.70
C VAL A 239 -17.00 -16.54 28.65
N ARG A 240 -17.26 -16.34 29.95
CA ARG A 240 -17.06 -17.38 30.96
C ARG A 240 -18.08 -18.51 30.77
N ASP A 241 -17.60 -19.75 30.89
CA ASP A 241 -18.41 -20.98 30.81
C ASP A 241 -19.10 -21.19 29.44
N LYS A 242 -18.63 -20.51 28.39
CA LYS A 242 -19.08 -20.70 27.00
C LYS A 242 -17.99 -21.35 26.16
N ASP A 243 -18.39 -22.11 25.16
CA ASP A 243 -17.46 -22.54 24.12
C ASP A 243 -17.11 -21.37 23.17
N PHE A 244 -15.97 -21.47 22.50
CA PHE A 244 -15.49 -20.42 21.61
C PHE A 244 -16.46 -20.13 20.44
N ARG A 245 -17.14 -21.17 19.90
CA ARG A 245 -18.07 -21.00 18.78
C ARG A 245 -19.31 -20.22 19.21
N GLU A 246 -19.77 -20.41 20.44
CA GLU A 246 -20.85 -19.63 21.02
C GLU A 246 -20.46 -18.16 21.19
N ILE A 247 -19.23 -17.90 21.65
CA ILE A 247 -18.70 -16.53 21.80
C ILE A 247 -18.61 -15.84 20.43
N GLU A 248 -18.02 -16.50 19.44
CA GLU A 248 -17.86 -15.99 18.08
C GLU A 248 -19.23 -15.71 17.42
N ARG A 249 -20.19 -16.64 17.57
CA ARG A 249 -21.57 -16.47 17.10
C ARG A 249 -22.27 -15.30 17.78
N ASP A 250 -22.16 -15.18 19.09
CA ASP A 250 -22.84 -14.13 19.85
C ASP A 250 -22.24 -12.75 19.53
N LEU A 251 -20.92 -12.67 19.34
CA LEU A 251 -20.25 -11.47 18.82
C LEU A 251 -20.73 -11.14 17.41
N GLY A 252 -20.77 -12.11 16.50
CA GLY A 252 -21.29 -11.93 15.15
C GLY A 252 -22.74 -11.42 15.12
N ARG A 253 -23.61 -11.94 15.98
CA ARG A 253 -24.99 -11.43 16.13
C ARG A 253 -25.03 -10.01 16.69
N LYS A 254 -24.20 -9.71 17.69
CA LYS A 254 -24.13 -8.38 18.31
C LYS A 254 -23.68 -7.33 17.30
N LEU A 255 -22.64 -7.61 16.51
CA LEU A 255 -22.14 -6.72 15.47
C LEU A 255 -23.09 -6.67 14.27
N GLY A 256 -23.67 -7.80 13.87
CA GLY A 256 -24.63 -7.92 12.77
C GLY A 256 -25.95 -7.17 12.99
N GLY A 257 -26.37 -6.99 14.23
CA GLY A 257 -27.53 -6.17 14.58
C GLY A 257 -27.24 -4.67 14.70
N GLY A 258 -26.00 -4.24 14.44
CA GLY A 258 -25.54 -2.86 14.57
C GLY A 258 -25.28 -2.16 13.23
N GLU A 259 -24.58 -1.03 13.34
CA GLU A 259 -24.12 -0.22 12.21
C GLU A 259 -22.95 -0.86 11.46
N ALA A 260 -22.63 -0.35 10.26
CA ALA A 260 -21.47 -0.79 9.50
C ALA A 260 -20.15 -0.59 10.28
N TYR A 261 -19.27 -1.58 10.27
CA TYR A 261 -18.00 -1.56 10.99
C TYR A 261 -16.84 -2.05 10.12
N LEU A 262 -15.63 -1.63 10.46
CA LEU A 262 -14.41 -2.03 9.77
C LEU A 262 -13.68 -3.11 10.56
N TRP A 263 -13.46 -4.26 9.95
CA TRP A 263 -12.74 -5.40 10.52
C TRP A 263 -11.36 -5.51 9.87
N ILE A 264 -10.32 -5.14 10.62
CA ILE A 264 -8.94 -5.13 10.12
C ILE A 264 -8.19 -6.34 10.65
N VAL A 265 -7.63 -7.13 9.76
CA VAL A 265 -6.71 -8.23 10.09
C VAL A 265 -5.34 -7.89 9.58
N ASP A 266 -4.41 -7.66 10.49
CA ASP A 266 -3.08 -7.20 10.16
C ASP A 266 -2.05 -8.33 10.27
N ASP A 267 -1.23 -8.46 9.22
CA ASP A 267 -0.15 -9.42 9.06
C ASP A 267 -0.64 -10.89 8.95
N LEU A 268 -1.61 -11.16 8.07
CA LEU A 268 -2.17 -12.51 7.84
C LEU A 268 -1.11 -13.47 7.25
N PRO A 269 -0.94 -14.69 7.80
CA PRO A 269 0.05 -15.67 7.34
C PRO A 269 -0.29 -16.30 5.98
N VAL A 270 0.67 -17.02 5.42
CA VAL A 270 0.48 -17.91 4.27
C VAL A 270 -0.18 -19.23 4.67
N SER A 271 -0.67 -19.98 3.68
CA SER A 271 -1.11 -21.37 3.79
C SER A 271 -2.24 -21.61 4.79
N LEU A 272 -3.15 -20.64 4.95
CA LEU A 272 -4.43 -20.86 5.60
C LEU A 272 -5.34 -21.64 4.65
N ASP A 273 -6.05 -22.62 5.17
CA ASP A 273 -7.13 -23.25 4.41
C ASP A 273 -8.22 -22.21 4.11
N GLN A 274 -8.70 -22.20 2.86
CA GLN A 274 -9.59 -21.12 2.39
C GLN A 274 -11.02 -21.26 2.95
N GLU A 275 -11.44 -22.47 3.34
CA GLU A 275 -12.81 -22.74 3.78
C GLU A 275 -13.05 -22.39 5.26
N GLN A 276 -12.09 -22.63 6.15
CA GLN A 276 -12.24 -22.41 7.59
C GLN A 276 -11.20 -21.43 8.13
N GLY A 277 -9.92 -21.65 7.82
CA GLY A 277 -8.80 -20.85 8.31
C GLY A 277 -8.91 -19.39 7.89
N PHE A 278 -9.06 -19.11 6.60
CA PHE A 278 -9.19 -17.75 6.08
C PHE A 278 -10.52 -17.09 6.48
N ILE A 279 -11.63 -17.83 6.33
CA ILE A 279 -12.97 -17.33 6.69
C ILE A 279 -13.04 -16.94 8.17
N GLY A 280 -12.38 -17.68 9.06
CA GLY A 280 -12.32 -17.38 10.50
C GLY A 280 -11.61 -16.06 10.85
N TRP A 281 -10.89 -15.44 9.90
CA TRP A 281 -10.34 -14.09 10.06
C TRP A 281 -11.24 -13.00 9.50
N SER A 282 -12.30 -13.34 8.77
CA SER A 282 -13.20 -12.34 8.15
C SER A 282 -14.17 -11.74 9.17
N ALA A 283 -14.79 -10.61 8.82
CA ALA A 283 -15.82 -10.00 9.64
C ALA A 283 -16.97 -11.01 9.91
N PRO A 284 -17.45 -11.14 11.16
CA PRO A 284 -18.41 -12.17 11.54
C PRO A 284 -19.86 -11.89 11.09
N SER A 285 -20.14 -10.78 10.40
CA SER A 285 -21.47 -10.40 9.93
C SER A 285 -21.41 -9.57 8.64
N SER A 286 -22.53 -9.49 7.91
CA SER A 286 -22.59 -8.91 6.56
C SER A 286 -22.47 -7.39 6.48
N ASN A 287 -22.74 -6.68 7.57
CA ASN A 287 -22.49 -5.25 7.71
C ASN A 287 -21.02 -4.92 8.04
N GLY A 288 -20.17 -5.94 8.24
CA GLY A 288 -18.74 -5.77 8.45
C GLY A 288 -17.97 -5.72 7.14
N ARG A 289 -17.04 -4.77 7.01
CA ARG A 289 -16.11 -4.68 5.88
C ARG A 289 -14.74 -5.19 6.29
N THR A 290 -14.20 -6.17 5.59
CA THR A 290 -12.94 -6.83 5.97
C THR A 290 -11.74 -6.23 5.23
N LEU A 291 -10.76 -5.70 5.95
CA LEU A 291 -9.49 -5.21 5.40
C LEU A 291 -8.33 -6.05 5.93
N ILE A 292 -7.63 -6.74 5.04
CA ILE A 292 -6.53 -7.64 5.40
C ILE A 292 -5.20 -7.01 4.97
N THR A 293 -4.16 -7.11 5.78
CA THR A 293 -2.78 -6.90 5.33
C THR A 293 -2.04 -8.24 5.31
N THR A 294 -1.33 -8.54 4.22
CA THR A 294 -0.53 -9.75 4.11
C THR A 294 0.66 -9.54 3.18
N ARG A 295 1.69 -10.39 3.32
CA ARG A 295 2.82 -10.46 2.37
C ARG A 295 2.64 -11.58 1.36
N SER A 296 1.50 -12.28 1.42
CA SER A 296 1.16 -13.38 0.51
C SER A 296 0.23 -12.90 -0.60
N GLN A 297 0.43 -13.41 -1.81
CA GLN A 297 -0.53 -13.28 -2.91
C GLN A 297 -1.43 -14.51 -3.07
N GLU A 298 -1.28 -15.53 -2.22
CA GLU A 298 -2.04 -16.78 -2.25
C GLU A 298 -3.56 -16.59 -2.21
N TYR A 299 -4.02 -15.52 -1.56
CA TYR A 299 -5.44 -15.24 -1.32
C TYR A 299 -6.04 -14.24 -2.31
N ALA A 300 -5.31 -13.83 -3.36
CA ALA A 300 -5.71 -12.74 -4.26
C ALA A 300 -7.10 -12.93 -4.92
N GLY A 301 -7.59 -14.17 -5.03
CA GLY A 301 -8.91 -14.51 -5.58
C GLY A 301 -10.10 -14.36 -4.61
N LEU A 302 -9.87 -14.09 -3.32
CA LEU A 302 -10.92 -14.08 -2.28
C LEU A 302 -11.57 -12.70 -2.07
N GLY A 303 -11.12 -11.67 -2.79
CA GLY A 303 -11.67 -10.31 -2.68
C GLY A 303 -10.92 -9.32 -3.57
N VAL A 304 -11.13 -8.02 -3.33
CA VAL A 304 -10.40 -6.98 -4.07
C VAL A 304 -8.97 -6.91 -3.56
N THR A 305 -8.00 -7.12 -4.45
CA THR A 305 -6.58 -6.99 -4.10
C THR A 305 -6.06 -5.59 -4.45
N VAL A 306 -5.49 -4.92 -3.46
CA VAL A 306 -4.74 -3.66 -3.60
C VAL A 306 -3.27 -3.97 -3.34
N GLU A 307 -2.53 -4.16 -4.44
CA GLU A 307 -1.07 -4.29 -4.38
C GLU A 307 -0.43 -2.97 -3.96
N VAL A 308 0.34 -3.01 -2.87
CA VAL A 308 1.11 -1.89 -2.36
C VAL A 308 2.54 -2.01 -2.84
N ASP A 309 2.88 -1.23 -3.86
CA ASP A 309 4.21 -1.22 -4.48
C ASP A 309 5.14 -0.17 -3.84
N VAL A 310 6.35 -0.02 -4.33
CA VAL A 310 7.30 1.05 -3.98
C VAL A 310 6.69 2.44 -4.16
N LEU A 311 7.28 3.43 -3.49
CA LEU A 311 6.81 4.80 -3.64
C LEU A 311 7.12 5.34 -5.04
N GLU A 312 6.22 6.17 -5.57
CA GLU A 312 6.52 6.98 -6.74
C GLU A 312 7.70 7.92 -6.45
N PRO A 313 8.46 8.38 -7.48
CA PRO A 313 9.70 9.13 -7.27
C PRO A 313 9.57 10.35 -6.35
N ALA A 314 8.54 11.18 -6.53
CA ALA A 314 8.34 12.38 -5.72
C ALA A 314 8.01 12.07 -4.24
N PRO A 315 7.05 11.18 -3.91
CA PRO A 315 6.83 10.73 -2.54
C PRO A 315 8.05 10.04 -1.90
N ALA A 316 8.83 9.27 -2.68
CA ALA A 316 10.05 8.62 -2.19
C ALA A 316 11.10 9.65 -1.74
N LEU A 317 11.32 10.67 -2.57
CA LEU A 317 12.22 11.78 -2.25
C LEU A 317 11.71 12.60 -1.07
N THR A 318 10.40 12.85 -1.00
CA THR A 318 9.76 13.52 0.13
C THR A 318 10.01 12.79 1.44
N LEU A 319 9.80 11.46 1.47
CA LEU A 319 10.02 10.65 2.66
C LEU A 319 11.49 10.67 3.09
N LEU A 320 12.44 10.49 2.16
CA LEU A 320 13.88 10.52 2.46
C LEU A 320 14.33 11.88 3.02
N THR A 321 13.79 12.97 2.50
CA THR A 321 14.26 14.34 2.78
C THR A 321 13.45 15.07 3.84
N GLN A 322 12.45 14.40 4.44
CA GLN A 322 11.51 15.02 5.37
C GLN A 322 12.20 15.65 6.59
N GLU A 323 13.16 14.97 7.16
CA GLU A 323 13.89 15.42 8.36
C GLU A 323 15.13 16.24 8.00
N ARG A 324 15.68 16.05 6.80
CA ARG A 324 16.87 16.72 6.29
C ARG A 324 16.69 17.12 4.83
N LYS A 325 16.38 18.40 4.59
CA LYS A 325 16.23 18.94 3.24
C LYS A 325 17.60 19.11 2.54
N PRO A 326 17.75 18.68 1.28
CA PRO A 326 18.91 19.04 0.46
C PRO A 326 19.06 20.57 0.34
N GLN A 327 20.30 21.05 0.40
CA GLN A 327 20.61 22.49 0.38
C GLN A 327 21.19 22.96 -0.97
N THR A 328 21.69 22.03 -1.78
CA THR A 328 22.29 22.33 -3.08
C THR A 328 21.73 21.42 -4.17
N GLU A 329 21.85 21.83 -5.43
CA GLU A 329 21.45 21.01 -6.59
C GLU A 329 22.17 19.65 -6.62
N GLN A 330 23.44 19.61 -6.19
CA GLN A 330 24.17 18.36 -6.09
C GLN A 330 23.59 17.44 -5.01
N GLU A 331 23.21 17.99 -3.86
CA GLU A 331 22.55 17.20 -2.81
C GLU A 331 21.17 16.69 -3.24
N TRP A 332 20.44 17.44 -4.05
CA TRP A 332 19.19 16.96 -4.67
C TRP A 332 19.46 15.75 -5.57
N ARG A 333 20.46 15.83 -6.45
CA ARG A 333 20.87 14.68 -7.30
C ARG A 333 21.34 13.47 -6.50
N ASP A 334 22.06 13.70 -5.40
CA ASP A 334 22.53 12.63 -4.53
C ASP A 334 21.37 11.98 -3.76
N ALA A 335 20.39 12.78 -3.32
CA ALA A 335 19.17 12.30 -2.67
C ALA A 335 18.32 11.47 -3.64
N GLU A 336 18.07 11.97 -4.85
CA GLU A 336 17.39 11.23 -5.92
C GLU A 336 18.10 9.90 -6.21
N GLY A 337 19.42 9.93 -6.38
CA GLY A 337 20.22 8.73 -6.59
C GLY A 337 20.11 7.73 -5.43
N LEU A 338 20.16 8.22 -4.19
CA LEU A 338 19.97 7.38 -3.01
C LEU A 338 18.55 6.78 -2.94
N THR A 339 17.50 7.51 -3.34
CA THR A 339 16.15 6.94 -3.38
C THR A 339 16.04 5.76 -4.35
N GLU A 340 16.68 5.85 -5.51
CA GLU A 340 16.70 4.77 -6.51
C GLU A 340 17.57 3.59 -6.05
N ASP A 341 18.71 3.85 -5.41
CA ASP A 341 19.58 2.78 -4.88
C ASP A 341 18.88 1.98 -3.76
N LEU A 342 18.02 2.65 -2.98
CA LEU A 342 17.15 2.02 -1.97
C LEU A 342 15.87 1.41 -2.57
N GLY A 343 15.73 1.42 -3.90
CA GLY A 343 14.58 0.87 -4.62
C GLY A 343 13.26 1.58 -4.30
N ARG A 344 13.30 2.82 -3.81
CA ARG A 344 12.11 3.60 -3.39
C ARG A 344 11.25 2.87 -2.33
N HIS A 345 11.86 2.01 -1.54
CA HIS A 345 11.20 1.20 -0.52
C HIS A 345 10.92 2.02 0.75
N ALA A 346 9.65 2.10 1.17
CA ALA A 346 9.20 2.98 2.25
C ALA A 346 10.04 2.85 3.54
N LEU A 347 10.17 1.64 4.12
CA LEU A 347 10.98 1.45 5.34
C LEU A 347 12.47 1.80 5.13
N ALA A 348 13.01 1.57 3.93
CA ALA A 348 14.42 1.81 3.65
C ALA A 348 14.73 3.30 3.58
N LEU A 349 13.87 4.05 2.89
CA LEU A 349 13.91 5.50 2.82
C LEU A 349 13.73 6.11 4.21
N ASP A 350 12.82 5.57 5.01
CA ASP A 350 12.53 6.07 6.34
C ASP A 350 13.73 5.92 7.31
N VAL A 351 14.37 4.74 7.29
CA VAL A 351 15.62 4.50 8.03
C VAL A 351 16.77 5.35 7.50
N ALA A 352 16.89 5.51 6.18
CA ALA A 352 17.90 6.36 5.56
C ALA A 352 17.71 7.85 5.89
N GLY A 353 16.46 8.33 5.98
CA GLY A 353 16.13 9.68 6.43
C GLY A 353 16.69 9.99 7.82
N HIS A 354 16.49 9.07 8.77
CA HIS A 354 17.06 9.20 10.12
C HIS A 354 18.60 9.11 10.11
N LEU A 355 19.19 8.24 9.28
CA LEU A 355 20.66 8.15 9.13
C LEU A 355 21.28 9.49 8.71
N LEU A 356 20.57 10.25 7.86
CA LEU A 356 21.03 11.55 7.37
C LEU A 356 21.08 12.62 8.47
N LEU A 357 20.34 12.47 9.58
CA LEU A 357 20.50 13.35 10.74
C LEU A 357 21.89 13.21 11.39
N ARG A 358 22.50 12.03 11.31
CA ARG A 358 23.84 11.76 11.85
C ARG A 358 24.96 12.07 10.86
N THR A 359 24.85 11.56 9.62
CA THR A 359 25.92 11.68 8.61
C THR A 359 25.90 12.99 7.83
N LYS A 360 24.74 13.66 7.77
CA LYS A 360 24.49 14.95 7.08
C LYS A 360 24.91 15.00 5.60
N SER A 361 25.17 13.86 4.95
CA SER A 361 25.59 13.81 3.55
C SER A 361 24.88 12.67 2.82
N PHE A 362 24.10 13.04 1.80
CA PHE A 362 23.46 12.08 0.90
C PHE A 362 24.49 11.25 0.14
N ALA A 363 25.52 11.89 -0.43
CA ALA A 363 26.60 11.21 -1.14
C ALA A 363 27.31 10.16 -0.27
N ALA A 364 27.68 10.52 0.97
CA ALA A 364 28.39 9.59 1.85
C ALA A 364 27.53 8.38 2.25
N LEU A 365 26.22 8.58 2.46
CA LEU A 365 25.30 7.48 2.76
C LEU A 365 25.07 6.60 1.51
N ARG A 366 24.86 7.22 0.35
CA ARG A 366 24.72 6.54 -0.94
C ARG A 366 25.92 5.66 -1.25
N ASP A 367 27.12 6.19 -1.09
CA ASP A 367 28.36 5.45 -1.25
C ASP A 367 28.42 4.19 -0.35
N LYS A 368 27.97 4.29 0.91
CA LYS A 368 27.93 3.15 1.83
C LYS A 368 26.94 2.07 1.37
N VAL A 369 25.77 2.48 0.89
CA VAL A 369 24.74 1.58 0.36
C VAL A 369 25.25 0.85 -0.89
N ILE A 370 25.93 1.56 -1.80
CA ILE A 370 26.45 0.99 -3.05
C ILE A 370 27.65 0.07 -2.79
N ARG A 371 28.61 0.48 -1.96
CA ARG A 371 29.86 -0.28 -1.74
C ARG A 371 29.61 -1.63 -1.07
N ASN A 372 28.52 -1.79 -0.31
CA ASN A 372 28.10 -3.07 0.28
C ASN A 372 29.17 -3.70 1.22
N ASP A 373 30.11 -2.90 1.72
CA ASP A 373 31.20 -3.33 2.61
C ASP A 373 30.73 -3.59 4.06
N SER A 374 29.56 -3.07 4.44
CA SER A 374 28.92 -3.15 5.76
C SER A 374 27.39 -3.23 5.61
N ASP A 375 26.64 -3.46 6.68
CA ASP A 375 25.16 -3.36 6.72
C ASP A 375 24.74 -1.98 7.30
N PRO A 376 24.92 -0.86 6.55
CA PRO A 376 24.67 0.48 7.08
C PRO A 376 23.21 0.70 7.48
N LEU A 377 22.27 -0.07 6.93
CA LEU A 377 20.85 0.03 7.25
C LEU A 377 20.49 -0.84 8.46
N GLY A 378 21.21 -1.94 8.73
CA GLY A 378 21.03 -2.79 9.91
C GLY A 378 21.73 -2.25 11.16
N ASP A 379 22.93 -1.69 11.03
CA ASP A 379 23.77 -1.22 12.15
C ASP A 379 23.11 -0.10 12.97
N LEU A 380 22.18 0.66 12.40
CA LEU A 380 21.49 1.78 13.07
C LEU A 380 20.19 1.38 13.77
N VAL A 381 19.55 0.29 13.36
CA VAL A 381 18.21 -0.03 13.89
C VAL A 381 18.26 -0.41 15.37
N GLY A 382 19.38 -0.94 15.86
CA GLY A 382 19.61 -1.16 17.29
C GLY A 382 19.60 0.13 18.14
N ASP A 383 19.93 1.28 17.56
CA ASP A 383 19.99 2.58 18.27
C ASP A 383 18.68 3.40 18.16
N LEU A 384 17.76 3.03 17.26
CA LEU A 384 16.55 3.79 16.92
C LEU A 384 15.27 3.29 17.62
N ILE A 385 15.42 2.46 18.67
CA ILE A 385 14.30 1.90 19.44
C ILE A 385 13.33 3.03 19.85
N GLY A 386 12.05 2.88 19.47
CA GLY A 386 10.97 3.84 19.77
C GLY A 386 10.81 5.06 18.84
N GLN A 387 11.64 5.23 17.79
CA GLN A 387 11.58 6.42 16.91
C GLN A 387 10.86 6.19 15.57
N LEU A 388 10.57 4.93 15.20
CA LEU A 388 9.89 4.58 13.96
C LEU A 388 8.38 4.30 14.17
N PRO A 389 7.48 4.81 13.29
CA PRO A 389 6.04 4.57 13.39
C PRO A 389 5.70 3.08 13.28
N GLY A 390 4.70 2.64 14.04
CA GLY A 390 4.15 1.28 13.96
C GLY A 390 4.88 0.21 14.78
N GLY A 391 5.84 0.59 15.64
CA GLY A 391 6.57 -0.35 16.50
C GLY A 391 7.45 -1.33 15.70
N HIS A 392 7.72 -1.03 14.42
CA HIS A 392 8.65 -1.77 13.59
C HIS A 392 10.07 -1.28 13.87
N GLU A 393 10.55 -1.59 15.08
CA GLU A 393 11.94 -1.40 15.53
C GLU A 393 12.92 -2.34 14.79
N LYS A 394 12.55 -2.75 13.57
CA LYS A 394 13.03 -3.96 12.93
C LYS A 394 14.10 -3.60 11.91
N SER A 395 15.26 -4.22 12.08
CA SER A 395 16.27 -4.29 11.03
C SER A 395 15.55 -4.63 9.71
N ILE A 396 15.81 -3.83 8.68
CA ILE A 396 15.25 -4.03 7.34
C ILE A 396 15.48 -5.48 6.88
N VAL A 397 16.69 -5.98 7.14
CA VAL A 397 17.11 -7.36 6.87
C VAL A 397 16.22 -8.34 7.63
N THR A 398 15.98 -8.14 8.93
CA THR A 398 15.12 -9.04 9.73
C THR A 398 13.68 -9.08 9.21
N THR A 399 13.12 -7.92 8.84
CA THR A 399 11.76 -7.83 8.30
C THR A 399 11.63 -8.66 7.02
N LEU A 400 12.56 -8.52 6.08
CA LEU A 400 12.53 -9.22 4.80
C LEU A 400 12.93 -10.70 4.91
N LEU A 401 13.83 -11.04 5.84
CA LEU A 401 14.24 -12.43 6.07
C LEU A 401 13.08 -13.34 6.47
N SER A 402 12.07 -12.83 7.19
CA SER A 402 10.89 -13.63 7.53
C SER A 402 10.15 -14.18 6.28
N SER A 403 10.05 -13.40 5.20
CA SER A 403 9.48 -13.84 3.93
C SER A 403 10.45 -14.75 3.15
N VAL A 404 11.75 -14.45 3.18
CA VAL A 404 12.79 -15.27 2.52
C VAL A 404 12.86 -16.68 3.11
N ARG A 405 12.69 -16.83 4.43
CA ARG A 405 12.71 -18.13 5.14
C ARG A 405 11.58 -19.07 4.75
N LEU A 406 10.51 -18.57 4.11
CA LEU A 406 9.42 -19.39 3.60
C LEU A 406 9.75 -20.05 2.25
N LEU A 407 10.82 -19.61 1.59
CA LEU A 407 11.22 -20.15 0.30
C LEU A 407 11.85 -21.54 0.43
N GLY A 408 11.55 -22.39 -0.55
CA GLY A 408 12.31 -23.60 -0.81
C GLY A 408 13.66 -23.29 -1.45
N GLN A 409 14.43 -24.34 -1.75
CA GLN A 409 15.75 -24.18 -2.37
C GLN A 409 15.66 -23.48 -3.74
N GLU A 410 14.59 -23.71 -4.50
CA GLU A 410 14.37 -23.10 -5.80
C GLU A 410 14.24 -21.57 -5.70
N GLY A 411 13.40 -21.07 -4.79
CA GLY A 411 13.23 -19.64 -4.53
C GLY A 411 14.51 -18.99 -4.01
N LEU A 412 15.19 -19.62 -3.05
CA LEU A 412 16.48 -19.12 -2.52
C LEU A 412 17.54 -19.00 -3.61
N ASN A 413 17.63 -19.98 -4.50
CA ASN A 413 18.59 -19.96 -5.60
C ASN A 413 18.25 -18.91 -6.66
N ALA A 414 16.97 -18.59 -6.88
CA ALA A 414 16.59 -17.45 -7.72
C ALA A 414 16.96 -16.10 -7.09
N LEU A 415 16.81 -15.96 -5.77
CA LEU A 415 17.29 -14.76 -5.08
C LEU A 415 18.81 -14.62 -5.16
N ARG A 416 19.57 -15.70 -4.99
CA ARG A 416 21.03 -15.72 -5.15
C ARG A 416 21.44 -15.34 -6.57
N LEU A 417 20.82 -15.96 -7.58
CA LEU A 417 21.06 -15.60 -8.99
C LEU A 417 20.82 -14.10 -9.22
N SER A 418 19.76 -13.54 -8.65
CA SER A 418 19.50 -12.10 -8.77
C SER A 418 20.60 -11.23 -8.14
N CYS A 419 21.29 -11.70 -7.10
CA CYS A 419 22.36 -10.95 -6.45
C CYS A 419 23.61 -10.84 -7.32
N GLU A 420 23.84 -11.81 -8.20
CA GLU A 420 24.98 -11.89 -9.12
C GLU A 420 24.81 -11.00 -10.37
N LEU A 421 23.58 -10.63 -10.72
CA LEU A 421 23.28 -9.82 -11.91
C LEU A 421 23.36 -8.31 -11.59
N HIS A 422 23.61 -7.47 -12.59
CA HIS A 422 23.68 -6.02 -12.39
C HIS A 422 22.30 -5.37 -12.20
N GLY A 423 22.17 -4.47 -11.21
CA GLY A 423 21.01 -3.58 -11.03
C GLY A 423 19.64 -4.27 -10.89
N PRO A 424 18.52 -3.53 -10.78
CA PRO A 424 17.16 -4.09 -10.77
C PRO A 424 16.73 -4.59 -12.16
N THR A 425 17.65 -5.16 -12.95
CA THR A 425 17.41 -5.60 -14.32
C THR A 425 16.48 -6.82 -14.31
N PRO A 426 15.39 -6.83 -15.09
CA PRO A 426 14.56 -8.02 -15.26
C PRO A 426 15.40 -9.21 -15.73
N ILE A 427 15.21 -10.34 -15.06
CA ILE A 427 15.89 -11.61 -15.31
C ILE A 427 15.00 -12.43 -16.26
N PRO A 428 15.41 -12.65 -17.52
CA PRO A 428 14.64 -13.50 -18.41
C PRO A 428 14.55 -14.93 -17.84
N ARG A 429 13.37 -15.55 -17.84
CA ARG A 429 13.19 -16.94 -17.36
C ARG A 429 14.08 -17.92 -18.11
N ARG A 430 14.37 -17.65 -19.39
CA ARG A 430 15.35 -18.42 -20.19
C ARG A 430 16.77 -18.33 -19.64
N LEU A 431 17.21 -17.16 -19.17
CA LEU A 431 18.53 -16.99 -18.54
C LEU A 431 18.59 -17.80 -17.24
N ALA A 432 17.56 -17.67 -16.39
CA ALA A 432 17.46 -18.44 -15.15
C ALA A 432 17.47 -19.96 -15.42
N LYS A 433 16.77 -20.42 -16.47
CA LYS A 433 16.75 -21.84 -16.87
C LYS A 433 18.15 -22.36 -17.17
N VAL A 434 18.91 -21.64 -18.00
CA VAL A 434 20.27 -22.05 -18.36
C VAL A 434 21.19 -22.01 -17.14
N ALA A 435 21.08 -20.97 -16.31
CA ALA A 435 21.89 -20.84 -15.10
C ALA A 435 21.64 -21.99 -14.11
N PHE A 436 20.37 -22.33 -13.83
CA PHE A 436 20.04 -23.45 -12.93
C PHE A 436 20.36 -24.81 -13.53
N GLY A 437 20.11 -25.00 -14.83
CA GLY A 437 20.46 -26.24 -15.54
C GLY A 437 21.96 -26.54 -15.45
N SER A 438 22.80 -25.53 -15.67
CA SER A 438 24.26 -25.64 -15.54
C SER A 438 24.70 -25.83 -14.09
N ALA A 439 24.25 -24.97 -13.17
CA ALA A 439 24.72 -24.98 -11.78
C ALA A 439 24.34 -26.25 -11.00
N PHE A 440 23.21 -26.88 -11.36
CA PHE A 440 22.65 -28.02 -10.64
C PHE A 440 22.55 -29.30 -11.49
N ALA A 441 23.16 -29.32 -12.69
CA ALA A 441 23.16 -30.45 -13.61
C ALA A 441 21.75 -31.02 -13.91
N LEU A 442 20.78 -30.13 -14.16
CA LEU A 442 19.39 -30.50 -14.43
C LEU A 442 19.18 -30.78 -15.93
N SER A 443 18.24 -31.71 -16.22
CA SER A 443 17.71 -31.86 -17.58
C SER A 443 16.99 -30.58 -18.03
N GLU A 444 16.76 -30.40 -19.32
CA GLU A 444 16.02 -29.23 -19.82
C GLU A 444 14.62 -29.13 -19.20
N GLN A 445 13.91 -30.27 -19.08
CA GLN A 445 12.57 -30.31 -18.50
C GLN A 445 12.58 -29.99 -17.00
N ASP A 446 13.58 -30.50 -16.26
CA ASP A 446 13.71 -30.23 -14.83
C ASP A 446 14.12 -28.78 -14.57
N ALA A 447 14.99 -28.21 -15.40
CA ALA A 447 15.37 -26.80 -15.31
C ALA A 447 14.17 -25.86 -15.55
N GLU A 448 13.32 -26.18 -16.53
CA GLU A 448 12.07 -25.42 -16.78
C GLU A 448 11.15 -25.47 -15.54
N ARG A 449 10.89 -26.66 -15.01
CA ARG A 449 10.09 -26.85 -13.78
C ARG A 449 10.70 -26.12 -12.59
N TYR A 450 12.03 -26.15 -12.46
CA TYR A 450 12.76 -25.48 -11.39
C TYR A 450 12.57 -23.95 -11.46
N VAL A 451 12.69 -23.35 -12.65
CA VAL A 451 12.41 -21.91 -12.84
C VAL A 451 10.97 -21.58 -12.51
N THR A 452 10.00 -22.38 -12.98
CA THR A 452 8.58 -22.16 -12.67
C THR A 452 8.34 -22.17 -11.16
N ARG A 453 8.87 -23.17 -10.45
CA ARG A 453 8.76 -23.24 -8.98
C ARG A 453 9.42 -22.07 -8.29
N ALA A 454 10.63 -21.70 -8.71
CA ALA A 454 11.36 -20.59 -8.14
C ALA A 454 10.58 -19.27 -8.29
N VAL A 455 10.12 -18.95 -9.50
CA VAL A 455 9.39 -17.70 -9.78
C VAL A 455 8.06 -17.68 -9.03
N ASN A 456 7.31 -18.79 -9.02
CA ASN A 456 6.05 -18.87 -8.29
C ASN A 456 6.25 -18.65 -6.78
N GLN A 457 7.29 -19.24 -6.18
CA GLN A 457 7.60 -19.00 -4.75
C GLN A 457 7.90 -17.51 -4.49
N LEU A 458 8.69 -16.86 -5.35
CA LEU A 458 9.00 -15.44 -5.18
C LEU A 458 7.77 -14.53 -5.34
N GLU A 459 6.91 -14.84 -6.30
CA GLU A 459 5.68 -14.09 -6.58
C GLU A 459 4.67 -14.22 -5.42
N ILE A 460 4.43 -15.45 -4.97
CA ILE A 460 3.51 -15.75 -3.84
C ILE A 460 3.90 -14.97 -2.59
N HIS A 461 5.20 -14.81 -2.30
CA HIS A 461 5.66 -14.09 -1.12
C HIS A 461 5.99 -12.60 -1.37
N SER A 462 5.56 -12.05 -2.52
CA SER A 462 5.81 -10.66 -2.93
C SER A 462 7.29 -10.25 -2.89
N LEU A 463 8.21 -11.17 -3.22
CA LEU A 463 9.67 -10.95 -3.25
C LEU A 463 10.20 -10.60 -4.65
N ALA A 464 9.39 -10.81 -5.69
CA ALA A 464 9.70 -10.47 -7.07
C ALA A 464 8.46 -9.96 -7.82
N THR A 465 8.69 -9.14 -8.85
CA THR A 465 7.67 -8.74 -9.83
C THR A 465 7.82 -9.62 -11.07
N VAL A 466 6.72 -10.20 -11.54
CA VAL A 466 6.70 -11.09 -12.72
C VAL A 466 6.09 -10.36 -13.91
N PHE A 467 6.80 -10.36 -15.05
CA PHE A 467 6.37 -9.67 -16.26
C PHE A 467 5.77 -10.66 -17.25
N MET A 468 4.45 -10.64 -17.40
CA MET A 468 3.70 -11.55 -18.29
C MET A 468 3.48 -11.00 -19.71
N GLY A 469 3.79 -9.73 -20.02
CA GLY A 469 3.57 -9.12 -21.34
C GLY A 469 4.55 -8.01 -21.71
N GLY A 470 4.58 -7.62 -22.99
CA GLY A 470 5.45 -6.57 -23.55
C GLY A 470 6.81 -7.07 -24.09
N VAL A 471 7.73 -6.13 -24.39
CA VAL A 471 9.10 -6.43 -24.90
C VAL A 471 9.93 -7.28 -23.91
N ILE A 472 9.50 -7.32 -22.64
CA ILE A 472 10.15 -8.03 -21.51
C ILE A 472 9.30 -9.24 -21.07
N ALA A 473 8.36 -9.71 -21.90
CA ALA A 473 7.54 -10.87 -21.57
C ALA A 473 8.41 -12.08 -21.16
N ASN A 474 7.98 -12.80 -20.11
CA ASN A 474 8.66 -13.98 -19.57
C ASN A 474 9.96 -13.67 -18.78
N ALA A 475 9.94 -12.60 -17.99
CA ALA A 475 11.02 -12.22 -17.07
C ALA A 475 10.48 -11.97 -15.65
N PHE A 476 11.39 -11.89 -14.67
CA PHE A 476 11.07 -11.49 -13.30
C PHE A 476 12.15 -10.53 -12.77
N SER A 477 11.79 -9.57 -11.93
CA SER A 477 12.75 -8.70 -11.24
C SER A 477 12.68 -8.91 -9.73
N VAL A 478 13.83 -8.88 -9.07
CA VAL A 478 13.92 -8.93 -7.61
C VAL A 478 14.22 -7.53 -7.11
N HIS A 479 13.43 -7.07 -6.15
CA HIS A 479 13.53 -5.74 -5.58
C HIS A 479 14.92 -5.51 -4.92
N ALA A 480 15.45 -4.28 -5.03
CA ALA A 480 16.78 -3.92 -4.54
C ALA A 480 17.00 -4.30 -3.06
N LEU A 481 16.00 -4.07 -2.22
CA LEU A 481 16.04 -4.41 -0.79
C LEU A 481 15.98 -5.92 -0.50
N THR A 482 15.31 -6.71 -1.34
CA THR A 482 15.35 -8.17 -1.23
C THR A 482 16.77 -8.67 -1.52
N ARG A 483 17.42 -8.10 -2.53
CA ARG A 483 18.82 -8.40 -2.88
C ARG A 483 19.79 -7.96 -1.79
N TYR A 484 19.58 -6.76 -1.23
CA TYR A 484 20.32 -6.26 -0.07
C TYR A 484 20.21 -7.24 1.10
N THR A 485 18.99 -7.65 1.44
CA THR A 485 18.73 -8.63 2.51
C THR A 485 19.46 -9.93 2.28
N MET A 486 19.47 -10.45 1.05
CA MET A 486 20.22 -11.66 0.73
C MET A 486 21.73 -11.48 0.90
N ARG A 487 22.31 -10.36 0.46
CA ARG A 487 23.75 -10.12 0.59
C ARG A 487 24.22 -10.09 2.05
N HIS A 488 23.38 -9.57 2.96
CA HIS A 488 23.72 -9.41 4.37
C HIS A 488 23.18 -10.52 5.28
N GLY A 489 22.18 -11.29 4.83
CA GLY A 489 21.47 -12.27 5.66
C GLY A 489 21.32 -13.68 5.07
N ASP A 490 21.93 -14.00 3.91
CA ASP A 490 21.82 -15.34 3.31
C ASP A 490 22.36 -16.43 4.25
N PRO A 491 21.52 -17.39 4.68
CA PRO A 491 21.93 -18.46 5.58
C PRO A 491 22.88 -19.51 4.96
N PHE A 492 23.05 -19.56 3.62
CA PHE A 492 23.91 -20.56 2.96
C PHE A 492 24.69 -19.99 1.75
N LYS A 493 25.87 -19.41 2.00
CA LYS A 493 26.69 -18.68 1.02
C LYS A 493 27.29 -19.54 -0.12
N ASP A 494 27.48 -20.85 0.07
CA ASP A 494 28.24 -21.69 -0.88
C ASP A 494 27.55 -21.90 -2.23
N GLN A 495 26.22 -21.80 -2.29
CA GLN A 495 25.46 -21.97 -3.55
C GLN A 495 25.52 -20.74 -4.46
N ALA A 496 25.81 -19.55 -3.91
CA ALA A 496 25.92 -18.31 -4.68
C ALA A 496 27.11 -18.36 -5.66
N LEU A 497 28.24 -18.96 -5.26
CA LEU A 497 29.45 -19.05 -6.09
C LEU A 497 29.22 -19.84 -7.39
N LYS A 498 28.56 -21.00 -7.30
CA LYS A 498 28.23 -21.84 -8.46
C LYS A 498 27.30 -21.14 -9.46
N LEU A 499 26.33 -20.38 -8.93
CA LEU A 499 25.40 -19.60 -9.75
C LEU A 499 26.12 -18.44 -10.45
N ARG A 500 27.06 -17.77 -9.76
CA ARG A 500 27.90 -16.72 -10.33
C ARG A 500 28.73 -17.24 -11.49
N GLU A 501 29.46 -18.34 -11.29
CA GLU A 501 30.27 -18.97 -12.33
C GLU A 501 29.42 -19.36 -13.56
N SER A 502 28.24 -19.91 -13.31
CA SER A 502 27.30 -20.29 -14.38
C SER A 502 26.75 -19.07 -15.12
N ALA A 503 26.37 -17.99 -14.41
CA ALA A 503 25.87 -16.76 -15.03
C ALA A 503 26.95 -16.08 -15.87
N SER A 504 28.18 -15.97 -15.36
CA SER A 504 29.32 -15.40 -16.10
C SER A 504 29.69 -16.24 -17.33
N ALA A 505 29.61 -17.58 -17.26
CA ALA A 505 29.85 -18.44 -18.41
C ALA A 505 28.81 -18.25 -19.53
N ILE A 506 27.56 -17.90 -19.18
CA ILE A 506 26.49 -17.58 -20.14
C ILE A 506 26.72 -16.21 -20.80
N GLU A 507 27.22 -15.23 -20.05
CA GLU A 507 27.59 -13.91 -20.60
C GLU A 507 28.74 -13.98 -21.62
N ILE A 508 29.68 -14.91 -21.43
CA ILE A 508 30.88 -15.06 -22.26
C ILE A 508 30.62 -15.84 -23.57
N ASN A 509 29.69 -16.81 -23.60
CA ASN A 509 29.50 -17.74 -24.73
C ASN A 509 28.52 -17.28 -25.85
N GLY A 510 28.10 -16.01 -25.86
CA GLY A 510 27.59 -15.31 -27.06
C GLY A 510 26.36 -15.89 -27.80
N SER A 511 25.17 -15.32 -27.56
CA SER A 511 24.05 -15.23 -28.55
C SER A 511 22.76 -14.58 -27.99
N TYR A 512 22.69 -14.28 -26.69
CA TYR A 512 21.50 -13.70 -26.03
C TYR A 512 21.47 -12.16 -25.97
N LEU A 513 22.39 -11.50 -26.67
CA LEU A 513 22.81 -10.11 -26.46
C LEU A 513 22.31 -9.11 -27.52
N LEU A 514 21.07 -9.23 -28.00
CA LEU A 514 20.47 -8.19 -28.86
C LEU A 514 19.31 -7.41 -28.23
N GLN A 515 18.80 -7.83 -27.07
CA GLN A 515 17.84 -7.02 -26.28
C GLN A 515 18.39 -6.56 -24.92
N ALA A 516 19.43 -7.20 -24.38
CA ALA A 516 20.05 -6.80 -23.11
C ALA A 516 21.24 -5.82 -23.25
N LYS A 517 21.81 -5.66 -24.46
CA LYS A 517 23.07 -4.90 -24.67
C LYS A 517 22.94 -3.38 -24.61
N LEU A 518 21.71 -2.84 -24.52
CA LEU A 518 21.46 -1.43 -24.20
C LEU A 518 21.55 -1.15 -22.68
N VAL A 519 21.60 -2.18 -21.83
CA VAL A 519 21.48 -2.04 -20.36
C VAL A 519 22.81 -2.28 -19.62
N VAL A 520 23.83 -2.85 -20.27
CA VAL A 520 25.03 -3.37 -19.57
C VAL A 520 26.29 -2.49 -19.68
N CYS A 521 26.33 -1.44 -20.52
CA CYS A 521 27.52 -0.60 -20.66
C CYS A 521 27.33 0.82 -20.07
N GLY A 522 27.37 0.92 -18.75
CA GLY A 522 27.61 2.18 -18.04
C GLY A 522 29.08 2.62 -18.14
N LYS A 523 29.54 2.94 -19.36
CA LYS A 523 30.77 3.72 -19.55
C LYS A 523 30.41 5.03 -20.23
N ARG A 524 30.70 6.13 -19.52
CA ARG A 524 30.73 7.50 -20.05
C ARG A 524 31.43 7.51 -21.41
N ALA A 525 30.68 7.74 -22.48
CA ALA A 525 31.21 8.30 -23.71
C ALA A 525 30.58 9.69 -23.85
N ARG A 526 31.43 10.73 -23.74
CA ARG A 526 31.09 12.10 -24.16
C ARG A 526 30.67 12.05 -25.62
N PHE A 527 29.53 12.63 -25.96
CA PHE A 527 29.39 13.64 -27.02
C PHE A 527 28.21 14.54 -26.68
#